data_AF-G5JN82-F1
#
_entry.id   AF-G5JN82-F1
#
_cell.length_a   1.000
_cell.length_b   1.000
_cell.length_c   1.000
_cell.angle_alpha   90.00
_cell.angle_beta   90.00
_cell.angle_gamma   90.00
#
_symmetry.space_group_name_H-M   'P 1'
#
loop_
_entity.id
_entity.type
_entity.pdbx_description
1 polymer ?
#
loop_
_entity_poly.entity_id
_entity_poly.type
_entity_poly.pdbx_seq_one_letter_code
_entity_poly.pdbx_strand_id
1 'polypeptide(L)'
;MKTRKDLKEQAKTALRGNWPWAVGVLWVPTIILGLIFTFLLGVLALVWRAASSDLTATSNVVLIFIVMAFLLLVLFTFFASVGIGTGASYAYLDLIRGRKQSFREAATYAFKEQRFDSIFGVVLMTAIYTLLWMVLLIIPGYMKAVSYSQGLFILKDDMEAGKGITTTSAITKSKLMMEGHKKDYFVLILSFLGWFLVPAIFAALSAFLFANQQLVWGTLIFLCYFLTLAIWIPYVATTQAAFYEDLIHQELPKEITQLEEKLANAKLDADKAVSDYNDRIAERKADKKKAHDEKMAKKLKAKKEREEKRREKVAEKRKEREEKEAKNPKKKTSKKTKTADKKSVESKETEKRAEKVEDSKPEVQKESNKKSLEAEKEAREQASQSSKKPGSKLDKVYHSTSKKPKIKAKKKKGKKRK
;
A
#
# COMPACT_ATOMS: atom_id res chain seq x y z
N MET A 1 -26.01 -15.87 -23.03
CA MET A 1 -24.87 -16.56 -22.40
C MET A 1 -24.31 -17.58 -23.39
N LYS A 2 -23.00 -17.61 -23.61
CA LYS A 2 -22.28 -18.54 -24.51
C LYS A 2 -22.41 -20.00 -24.05
N THR A 3 -22.14 -20.95 -24.94
CA THR A 3 -22.06 -22.35 -24.54
C THR A 3 -20.78 -22.64 -23.76
N ARG A 4 -20.82 -23.70 -22.93
CA ARG A 4 -19.64 -24.23 -22.21
C ARG A 4 -18.47 -24.65 -23.12
N LYS A 5 -18.67 -24.81 -24.43
CA LYS A 5 -17.59 -25.06 -25.39
C LYS A 5 -16.87 -23.74 -25.70
N ASP A 6 -17.64 -22.75 -26.13
CA ASP A 6 -17.16 -21.43 -26.57
C ASP A 6 -16.43 -20.70 -25.42
N LEU A 7 -16.92 -20.79 -24.17
CA LEU A 7 -16.22 -20.25 -23.00
C LEU A 7 -14.84 -20.89 -22.78
N LYS A 8 -14.74 -22.22 -22.94
CA LYS A 8 -13.47 -22.95 -22.83
C LYS A 8 -12.55 -22.69 -24.02
N GLU A 9 -13.11 -22.42 -25.20
CA GLU A 9 -12.35 -22.05 -26.40
C GLU A 9 -11.84 -20.61 -26.34
N GLN A 10 -12.63 -19.68 -25.80
CA GLN A 10 -12.21 -18.30 -25.50
C GLN A 10 -11.06 -18.32 -24.49
N ALA A 11 -11.17 -19.08 -23.39
CA ALA A 11 -10.10 -19.26 -22.41
C ALA A 11 -8.82 -19.89 -23.02
N LYS A 12 -8.95 -20.98 -23.80
CA LYS A 12 -7.82 -21.57 -24.54
C LYS A 12 -7.18 -20.58 -25.51
N THR A 13 -7.96 -19.73 -26.15
CA THR A 13 -7.48 -18.77 -27.15
C THR A 13 -6.75 -17.60 -26.52
N ALA A 14 -7.21 -17.09 -25.38
CA ALA A 14 -6.47 -16.10 -24.58
C ALA A 14 -5.14 -16.67 -24.02
N LEU A 15 -5.13 -17.97 -23.66
CA LEU A 15 -3.94 -18.70 -23.20
C LEU A 15 -2.96 -19.09 -24.32
N ARG A 16 -3.40 -19.25 -25.57
CA ARG A 16 -2.49 -19.49 -26.73
C ARG A 16 -1.46 -18.36 -26.81
N GLY A 17 -0.18 -18.71 -26.84
CA GLY A 17 0.94 -17.76 -26.76
C GLY A 17 1.22 -17.15 -25.37
N ASN A 18 0.31 -17.30 -24.40
CA ASN A 18 0.43 -16.71 -23.06
C ASN A 18 0.58 -17.73 -21.92
N TRP A 19 0.49 -19.04 -22.18
CA TRP A 19 0.62 -20.10 -21.17
C TRP A 19 1.76 -19.90 -20.15
N PRO A 20 3.03 -19.63 -20.52
CA PRO A 20 4.10 -19.46 -19.52
C PRO A 20 3.89 -18.24 -18.60
N TRP A 21 3.27 -17.17 -19.12
CA TRP A 21 2.90 -15.99 -18.32
C TRP A 21 1.73 -16.31 -17.38
N ALA A 22 0.72 -17.01 -17.87
CA ALA A 22 -0.48 -17.35 -17.10
C ALA A 22 -0.19 -18.35 -15.97
N VAL A 23 0.69 -19.34 -16.21
CA VAL A 23 1.25 -20.21 -15.17
C VAL A 23 2.11 -19.39 -14.21
N GLY A 24 3.04 -18.59 -14.75
CA GLY A 24 3.98 -17.80 -13.95
C GLY A 24 3.30 -16.91 -12.92
N VAL A 25 2.33 -16.08 -13.35
CA VAL A 25 1.62 -15.10 -12.50
C VAL A 25 1.03 -15.70 -11.22
N LEU A 26 0.54 -16.94 -11.26
CA LEU A 26 0.03 -17.64 -10.07
C LEU A 26 1.15 -18.42 -9.33
N TRP A 27 1.98 -19.15 -10.07
CA TRP A 27 2.86 -20.15 -9.47
C TRP A 27 4.17 -19.59 -8.92
N VAL A 28 4.76 -18.58 -9.56
CA VAL A 28 6.03 -18.01 -9.07
C VAL A 28 5.83 -17.29 -7.72
N PRO A 29 4.79 -16.46 -7.49
CA PRO A 29 4.54 -15.89 -6.16
C PRO A 29 4.21 -16.96 -5.12
N THR A 30 3.42 -17.98 -5.49
CA THR A 30 3.06 -19.10 -4.61
C THR A 30 4.29 -19.93 -4.20
N ILE A 31 5.20 -20.23 -5.13
CA ILE A 31 6.45 -20.95 -4.85
C ILE A 31 7.38 -20.11 -3.98
N ILE A 32 7.51 -18.81 -4.25
CA ILE A 32 8.31 -17.89 -3.40
C ILE A 32 7.76 -17.85 -1.98
N LEU A 33 6.43 -17.73 -1.81
CA LEU A 33 5.77 -17.76 -0.49
C LEU A 33 5.98 -19.10 0.22
N GLY A 34 5.89 -20.22 -0.50
CA GLY A 34 6.14 -21.56 0.01
C GLY A 34 7.59 -21.76 0.47
N LEU A 35 8.57 -21.27 -0.31
CA LEU A 35 9.98 -21.31 0.07
C LEU A 35 10.25 -20.47 1.33
N ILE A 36 9.70 -19.25 1.40
CA ILE A 36 9.78 -18.40 2.60
C ILE A 36 9.15 -19.09 3.82
N PHE A 37 7.98 -19.72 3.65
CA PHE A 37 7.32 -20.48 4.72
C PHE A 37 8.16 -21.65 5.21
N THR A 38 8.69 -22.50 4.31
CA THR A 38 9.55 -23.63 4.68
C THR A 38 10.86 -23.18 5.34
N PHE A 39 11.45 -22.06 4.90
CA PHE A 39 12.62 -21.47 5.54
C PHE A 39 12.31 -20.98 6.96
N LEU A 40 11.22 -20.23 7.15
CA LEU A 40 10.81 -19.72 8.46
C LEU A 40 10.40 -20.83 9.43
N LEU A 41 9.76 -21.91 8.95
CA LEU A 41 9.56 -23.12 9.74
C LEU A 41 10.88 -23.80 10.13
N GLY A 42 11.86 -23.85 9.22
CA GLY A 42 13.19 -24.38 9.51
C GLY A 42 13.92 -23.59 10.59
N VAL A 43 13.84 -22.25 10.54
CA VAL A 43 14.35 -21.37 11.60
C VAL A 43 13.63 -21.61 12.93
N LEU A 44 12.30 -21.70 12.92
CA LEU A 44 11.51 -21.94 14.13
C LEU A 44 11.80 -23.32 14.77
N ALA A 45 11.99 -24.35 13.95
CA ALA A 45 12.40 -25.69 14.38
C ALA A 45 13.85 -25.72 14.93
N LEU A 46 14.74 -24.88 14.41
CA LEU A 46 16.10 -24.72 14.94
C LEU A 46 16.10 -23.99 16.28
N VAL A 47 15.27 -22.94 16.43
CA VAL A 47 15.06 -22.26 17.72
C VAL A 47 14.45 -23.19 18.76
N TRP A 48 13.43 -23.98 18.38
CA TRP A 48 12.88 -25.04 19.25
C TRP A 48 13.96 -26.03 19.67
N ARG A 49 14.80 -26.51 18.74
CA ARG A 49 15.84 -27.48 19.07
C ARG A 49 16.88 -26.90 20.04
N ALA A 50 17.36 -25.67 19.82
CA ALA A 50 18.27 -24.99 20.73
C ALA A 50 17.66 -24.81 22.14
N ALA A 51 16.41 -24.34 22.21
CA ALA A 51 15.68 -24.17 23.46
C ALA A 51 15.27 -25.50 24.15
N SER A 52 15.42 -26.64 23.47
CA SER A 52 15.22 -27.97 24.06
C SER A 52 16.53 -28.68 24.42
N SER A 53 17.69 -28.21 23.95
CA SER A 53 19.00 -28.68 24.40
C SER A 53 19.44 -28.00 25.71
N ASP A 54 19.03 -26.76 25.96
CA ASP A 54 19.25 -26.10 27.24
C ASP A 54 18.22 -26.59 28.27
N LEU A 55 18.68 -27.37 29.26
CA LEU A 55 17.87 -27.98 30.34
C LEU A 55 17.08 -26.99 31.22
N THR A 56 17.27 -25.69 31.04
CA THR A 56 16.55 -24.60 31.71
C THR A 56 15.41 -23.99 30.88
N ALA A 57 15.34 -24.29 29.58
CA ALA A 57 14.46 -23.60 28.63
C ALA A 57 13.15 -24.34 28.32
N THR A 58 12.88 -25.49 28.97
CA THR A 58 11.56 -26.17 29.02
C THR A 58 10.54 -25.42 29.88
N SER A 59 10.53 -24.09 29.81
CA SER A 59 9.51 -23.25 30.43
C SER A 59 8.31 -23.07 29.50
N ASN A 60 7.10 -23.05 30.08
CA ASN A 60 5.86 -22.82 29.32
C ASN A 60 5.90 -21.51 28.50
N VAL A 61 6.69 -20.53 28.93
CA VAL A 61 6.89 -19.24 28.26
C VAL A 61 7.51 -19.42 26.86
N VAL A 62 8.54 -20.26 26.72
CA VAL A 62 9.21 -20.48 25.43
C VAL A 62 8.28 -21.24 24.47
N LEU A 63 7.55 -22.23 24.97
CA LEU A 63 6.51 -22.94 24.20
C LEU A 63 5.44 -21.97 23.69
N ILE A 64 4.94 -21.06 24.54
CA ILE A 64 3.96 -20.04 24.15
C ILE A 64 4.51 -19.14 23.04
N PHE A 65 5.76 -18.64 23.14
CA PHE A 65 6.35 -17.82 22.09
C PHE A 65 6.50 -18.56 20.75
N ILE A 66 6.88 -19.84 20.78
CA ILE A 66 7.05 -20.66 19.56
C ILE A 66 5.70 -20.99 18.91
N VAL A 67 4.67 -21.31 19.71
CA VAL A 67 3.29 -21.49 19.21
C VAL A 67 2.74 -20.19 18.64
N MET A 68 2.95 -19.05 19.30
CA MET A 68 2.54 -17.73 18.79
C MET A 68 3.25 -17.38 17.46
N ALA A 69 4.56 -17.63 17.36
CA ALA A 69 5.30 -17.43 16.12
C ALA A 69 4.79 -18.32 14.98
N PHE A 70 4.47 -19.59 15.26
CA PHE A 70 3.86 -20.50 14.29
C PHE A 70 2.48 -20.01 13.83
N LEU A 71 1.61 -19.61 14.76
CA LEU A 71 0.27 -19.08 14.43
C LEU A 71 0.34 -17.81 13.59
N LEU A 72 1.25 -16.88 13.91
CA LEU A 72 1.49 -15.67 13.11
C LEU A 72 2.02 -16.00 11.71
N LEU A 73 2.88 -17.01 11.57
CA LEU A 73 3.41 -17.46 10.27
C LEU A 73 2.32 -18.12 9.39
N VAL A 74 1.45 -18.94 9.99
CA VAL A 74 0.29 -19.53 9.30
C VAL A 74 -0.71 -18.44 8.89
N LEU A 75 -0.98 -17.47 9.77
CA LEU A 75 -1.88 -16.35 9.48
C LEU A 75 -1.32 -15.46 8.35
N PHE A 76 -0.03 -15.13 8.38
CA PHE A 76 0.65 -14.37 7.33
C PHE A 76 0.58 -15.06 5.97
N THR A 77 0.87 -16.37 5.92
CA THR A 77 0.82 -17.13 4.66
C THR A 77 -0.60 -17.31 4.12
N PHE A 78 -1.60 -17.44 5.00
CA PHE A 78 -3.01 -17.40 4.61
C PHE A 78 -3.40 -16.07 3.94
N PHE A 79 -3.13 -14.93 4.59
CA PHE A 79 -3.40 -13.60 4.01
C PHE A 79 -2.66 -13.38 2.68
N ALA A 80 -1.37 -13.74 2.61
CA ALA A 80 -0.57 -13.62 1.39
C ALA A 80 -1.12 -14.49 0.24
N SER A 81 -1.57 -15.72 0.55
CA SER A 81 -2.19 -16.64 -0.42
C SER A 81 -3.49 -16.06 -1.00
N VAL A 82 -4.36 -15.48 -0.16
CA VAL A 82 -5.60 -14.80 -0.61
C VAL A 82 -5.29 -13.63 -1.55
N GLY A 83 -4.26 -12.83 -1.25
CA GLY A 83 -3.79 -11.75 -2.12
C GLY A 83 -3.28 -12.24 -3.48
N ILE A 84 -2.42 -13.27 -3.48
CA ILE A 84 -1.87 -13.87 -4.71
C ILE A 84 -2.97 -14.48 -5.58
N GLY A 85 -3.87 -15.29 -5.00
CA GLY A 85 -4.95 -15.94 -5.74
C GLY A 85 -5.93 -14.93 -6.37
N THR A 86 -6.23 -13.83 -5.66
CA THR A 86 -7.08 -12.76 -6.21
C THR A 86 -6.35 -11.97 -7.29
N GLY A 87 -5.08 -11.60 -7.08
CA GLY A 87 -4.26 -10.89 -8.07
C GLY A 87 -4.10 -11.69 -9.38
N ALA A 88 -3.87 -13.00 -9.29
CA ALA A 88 -3.85 -13.89 -10.45
C ALA A 88 -5.21 -13.94 -11.17
N SER A 89 -6.31 -14.06 -10.42
CA SER A 89 -7.68 -14.05 -10.97
C SER A 89 -7.98 -12.75 -11.74
N TYR A 90 -7.53 -11.62 -11.21
CA TYR A 90 -7.66 -10.30 -11.85
C TYR A 90 -6.81 -10.17 -13.12
N ALA A 91 -5.60 -10.72 -13.12
CA ALA A 91 -4.75 -10.79 -14.31
C ALA A 91 -5.32 -11.73 -15.39
N TYR A 92 -6.02 -12.81 -15.02
CA TYR A 92 -6.72 -13.67 -15.97
C TYR A 92 -7.94 -12.99 -16.62
N LEU A 93 -8.69 -12.17 -15.88
CA LEU A 93 -9.75 -11.34 -16.46
C LEU A 93 -9.19 -10.29 -17.42
N ASP A 94 -8.08 -9.65 -17.07
CA ASP A 94 -7.41 -8.74 -17.98
C ASP A 94 -6.84 -9.43 -19.23
N LEU A 95 -6.33 -10.67 -19.11
CA LEU A 95 -5.93 -11.48 -20.26
C LEU A 95 -7.11 -11.78 -21.20
N ILE A 96 -8.29 -12.12 -20.67
CA ILE A 96 -9.53 -12.30 -21.45
C ILE A 96 -9.93 -11.01 -22.17
N ARG A 97 -9.74 -9.85 -21.53
CA ARG A 97 -9.94 -8.51 -22.11
C ARG A 97 -8.79 -8.03 -23.03
N GLY A 98 -7.81 -8.88 -23.33
CA GLY A 98 -6.64 -8.56 -24.15
C GLY A 98 -5.59 -7.66 -23.48
N ARG A 99 -5.79 -7.27 -22.21
CA ARG A 99 -4.91 -6.40 -21.42
C ARG A 99 -3.85 -7.22 -20.70
N LYS A 100 -2.74 -7.60 -21.36
CA LYS A 100 -1.67 -8.37 -20.71
C LYS A 100 -0.89 -7.52 -19.68
N GLN A 101 -1.25 -7.63 -18.40
CA GLN A 101 -0.51 -7.02 -17.29
C GLN A 101 0.94 -7.53 -17.22
N SER A 102 1.87 -6.74 -16.65
CA SER A 102 3.16 -7.29 -16.24
C SER A 102 3.01 -8.22 -15.04
N PHE A 103 3.96 -9.15 -14.89
CA PHE A 103 4.01 -10.07 -13.76
C PHE A 103 3.99 -9.33 -12.41
N ARG A 104 4.72 -8.21 -12.31
CA ARG A 104 4.80 -7.43 -11.06
C ARG A 104 3.49 -6.75 -10.73
N GLU A 105 2.78 -6.21 -11.73
CA GLU A 105 1.46 -5.59 -11.51
C GLU A 105 0.44 -6.62 -11.04
N ALA A 106 0.36 -7.79 -11.70
CA ALA A 106 -0.55 -8.86 -11.30
C ALA A 106 -0.32 -9.31 -9.83
N ALA A 107 0.95 -9.47 -9.44
CA ALA A 107 1.32 -9.87 -8.09
C ALA A 107 1.14 -8.77 -7.02
N THR A 108 1.19 -7.48 -7.39
CA THR A 108 1.04 -6.36 -6.43
C THR A 108 -0.33 -5.69 -6.44
N TYR A 109 -1.19 -5.94 -7.43
CA TYR A 109 -2.50 -5.28 -7.57
C TYR A 109 -3.37 -5.41 -6.31
N ALA A 110 -3.40 -6.60 -5.71
CA ALA A 110 -4.17 -6.86 -4.49
C ALA A 110 -3.63 -6.12 -3.24
N PHE A 111 -2.35 -5.73 -3.25
CA PHE A 111 -1.66 -5.05 -2.14
C PHE A 111 -1.50 -3.53 -2.34
N LYS A 112 -1.90 -3.00 -3.49
CA LYS A 112 -1.83 -1.57 -3.81
C LYS A 112 -3.02 -0.82 -3.17
N GLU A 113 -2.83 0.45 -2.77
CA GLU A 113 -3.93 1.41 -2.52
C GLU A 113 -5.08 0.95 -1.59
N GLN A 114 -4.79 0.31 -0.44
CA GLN A 114 -5.81 -0.19 0.52
C GLN A 114 -6.85 -1.18 -0.06
N ARG A 115 -6.63 -1.68 -1.28
CA ARG A 115 -7.52 -2.59 -2.00
C ARG A 115 -7.70 -3.93 -1.28
N PHE A 116 -6.68 -4.34 -0.52
CA PHE A 116 -6.62 -5.61 0.19
C PHE A 116 -7.78 -5.83 1.17
N ASP A 117 -8.16 -4.81 1.96
CA ASP A 117 -9.13 -4.98 3.05
C ASP A 117 -10.52 -5.34 2.53
N SER A 118 -10.90 -4.81 1.37
CA SER A 118 -12.17 -5.14 0.70
C SER A 118 -12.10 -6.42 -0.11
N ILE A 119 -10.95 -6.74 -0.73
CA ILE A 119 -10.71 -8.05 -1.35
C ILE A 119 -10.85 -9.16 -0.29
N PHE A 120 -10.14 -9.01 0.83
CA PHE A 120 -10.22 -9.90 1.97
C PHE A 120 -11.65 -9.93 2.55
N GLY A 121 -12.32 -8.78 2.68
CA GLY A 121 -13.72 -8.71 3.07
C GLY A 121 -14.64 -9.55 2.18
N VAL A 122 -14.50 -9.49 0.85
CA VAL A 122 -15.30 -10.30 -0.08
C VAL A 122 -14.98 -11.78 0.05
N VAL A 123 -13.70 -12.17 0.15
CA VAL A 123 -13.31 -13.57 0.36
C VAL A 123 -13.83 -14.10 1.70
N LEU A 124 -13.65 -13.35 2.79
CA LEU A 124 -14.07 -13.73 4.14
C LEU A 124 -15.59 -13.85 4.25
N MET A 125 -16.36 -12.86 3.78
CA MET A 125 -17.82 -12.93 3.83
C MET A 125 -18.36 -14.04 2.92
N THR A 126 -17.77 -14.25 1.74
CA THR A 126 -18.13 -15.37 0.86
C THR A 126 -17.84 -16.71 1.53
N ALA A 127 -16.70 -16.85 2.23
CA ALA A 127 -16.36 -18.04 2.99
C ALA A 127 -17.31 -18.28 4.17
N ILE A 128 -17.56 -17.26 5.01
CA ILE A 128 -18.48 -17.35 6.16
C ILE A 128 -19.88 -17.74 5.71
N TYR A 129 -20.45 -17.06 4.70
CA TYR A 129 -21.77 -17.41 4.19
C TYR A 129 -21.80 -18.82 3.59
N THR A 130 -20.77 -19.20 2.81
CA THR A 130 -20.69 -20.56 2.26
C THR A 130 -20.61 -21.60 3.38
N LEU A 131 -19.80 -21.40 4.41
CA LEU A 131 -19.69 -22.29 5.56
C LEU A 131 -21.01 -22.42 6.33
N LEU A 132 -21.71 -21.32 6.60
CA LEU A 132 -23.03 -21.35 7.24
C LEU A 132 -24.04 -22.19 6.44
N TRP A 133 -24.10 -22.01 5.12
CA TRP A 133 -25.00 -22.81 4.28
C TRP A 133 -24.54 -24.26 4.14
N MET A 134 -23.23 -24.54 4.09
CA MET A 134 -22.67 -25.91 4.02
C MET A 134 -22.89 -26.71 5.31
N VAL A 135 -22.78 -26.08 6.48
CA VAL A 135 -23.07 -26.67 7.79
C VAL A 135 -24.57 -26.99 7.93
N LEU A 136 -25.44 -26.15 7.37
CA LEU A 136 -26.87 -26.42 7.34
C LEU A 136 -27.22 -27.56 6.38
N LEU A 137 -26.80 -27.46 5.11
CA LEU A 137 -27.01 -28.46 4.06
C LEU A 137 -25.98 -28.30 2.91
N ILE A 138 -25.23 -29.37 2.61
CA ILE A 138 -24.13 -29.36 1.61
C ILE A 138 -24.56 -28.84 0.22
N ILE A 139 -25.68 -29.32 -0.32
CA ILE A 139 -26.14 -28.99 -1.69
C ILE A 139 -26.47 -27.49 -1.86
N PRO A 140 -27.34 -26.86 -1.03
CA PRO A 140 -27.55 -25.42 -1.11
C PRO A 140 -26.31 -24.62 -0.70
N GLY A 141 -25.44 -25.14 0.17
CA GLY A 141 -24.12 -24.56 0.44
C GLY A 141 -23.31 -24.32 -0.84
N TYR A 142 -23.19 -25.33 -1.70
CA TYR A 142 -22.55 -25.18 -3.00
C TYR A 142 -23.27 -24.17 -3.91
N MET A 143 -24.61 -24.21 -3.97
CA MET A 143 -25.39 -23.27 -4.81
C MET A 143 -25.30 -21.81 -4.34
N LYS A 144 -25.01 -21.58 -3.05
CA LYS A 144 -24.73 -20.25 -2.48
C LYS A 144 -23.30 -19.82 -2.83
N ALA A 145 -22.30 -20.70 -2.71
CA ALA A 145 -20.94 -20.44 -3.19
C ALA A 145 -20.91 -20.03 -4.68
N VAL A 146 -21.67 -20.74 -5.53
CA VAL A 146 -21.90 -20.35 -6.94
C VAL A 146 -22.45 -18.92 -7.04
N SER A 147 -23.48 -18.58 -6.26
CA SER A 147 -24.10 -17.24 -6.28
C SER A 147 -23.12 -16.10 -5.93
N TYR A 148 -22.10 -16.37 -5.12
CA TYR A 148 -21.12 -15.36 -4.68
C TYR A 148 -19.82 -15.36 -5.51
N SER A 149 -19.63 -16.35 -6.38
CA SER A 149 -18.38 -16.61 -7.11
C SER A 149 -17.90 -15.46 -8.01
N GLN A 150 -18.80 -14.57 -8.44
CA GLN A 150 -18.47 -13.44 -9.31
C GLN A 150 -18.10 -12.17 -8.52
N GLY A 151 -18.32 -12.16 -7.20
CA GLY A 151 -18.12 -11.00 -6.33
C GLY A 151 -16.71 -10.39 -6.38
N LEU A 152 -15.68 -11.21 -6.59
CA LEU A 152 -14.30 -10.70 -6.72
C LEU A 152 -14.10 -9.92 -8.02
N PHE A 153 -14.61 -10.42 -9.15
CA PHE A 153 -14.46 -9.74 -10.44
C PHE A 153 -15.28 -8.45 -10.48
N ILE A 154 -16.49 -8.46 -9.90
CA ILE A 154 -17.33 -7.27 -9.69
C ILE A 154 -16.59 -6.22 -8.88
N LEU A 155 -15.97 -6.62 -7.77
CA LEU A 155 -15.18 -5.73 -6.94
C LEU A 155 -14.06 -5.05 -7.76
N LYS A 156 -13.36 -5.80 -8.61
CA LYS A 156 -12.32 -5.26 -9.52
C LYS A 156 -12.87 -4.17 -10.43
N ASP A 157 -14.02 -4.40 -11.05
CA ASP A 157 -14.62 -3.48 -12.01
C ASP A 157 -15.21 -2.23 -11.32
N ASP A 158 -15.82 -2.38 -10.14
CA ASP A 158 -16.29 -1.25 -9.33
C ASP A 158 -15.12 -0.41 -8.76
N MET A 159 -13.95 -1.03 -8.54
CA MET A 159 -12.69 -0.35 -8.20
C MET A 159 -12.05 0.35 -9.41
N GLU A 160 -12.05 -0.25 -10.61
CA GLU A 160 -11.60 0.40 -11.86
C GLU A 160 -12.51 1.60 -12.22
N ALA A 161 -13.81 1.50 -11.95
CA ALA A 161 -14.79 2.57 -12.14
C ALA A 161 -14.80 3.63 -11.01
N GLY A 162 -13.98 3.47 -9.96
CA GLY A 162 -13.90 4.43 -8.85
C GLY A 162 -15.18 4.59 -8.00
N LYS A 163 -16.14 3.66 -8.11
CA LYS A 163 -17.47 3.77 -7.47
C LYS A 163 -17.42 3.74 -5.93
N GLY A 164 -16.31 3.29 -5.36
CA GLY A 164 -16.13 3.13 -3.91
C GLY A 164 -16.15 1.64 -3.55
N ILE A 165 -15.37 1.27 -2.52
CA ILE A 165 -15.15 -0.13 -2.20
C ILE A 165 -16.18 -0.59 -1.15
N THR A 166 -17.04 -1.55 -1.50
CA THR A 166 -18.10 -2.04 -0.61
C THR A 166 -18.34 -3.53 -0.80
N THR A 167 -17.68 -4.33 0.03
CA THR A 167 -17.77 -5.80 0.14
C THR A 167 -19.19 -6.34 -0.06
N THR A 168 -20.15 -5.85 0.72
CA THR A 168 -21.54 -6.33 0.73
C THR A 168 -22.27 -6.03 -0.59
N SER A 169 -21.93 -4.92 -1.25
CA SER A 169 -22.50 -4.53 -2.54
C SER A 169 -22.02 -5.50 -3.64
N ALA A 170 -20.71 -5.76 -3.72
CA ALA A 170 -20.15 -6.70 -4.69
C ALA A 170 -20.72 -8.13 -4.56
N ILE A 171 -20.92 -8.61 -3.32
CA ILE A 171 -21.56 -9.92 -3.05
C ILE A 171 -23.04 -9.91 -3.45
N THR A 172 -23.77 -8.81 -3.19
CA THR A 172 -25.19 -8.68 -3.56
C THR A 172 -25.36 -8.62 -5.08
N LYS A 173 -24.54 -7.82 -5.77
CA LYS A 173 -24.46 -7.71 -7.22
C LYS A 173 -24.08 -9.06 -7.86
N SER A 174 -23.18 -9.84 -7.25
CA SER A 174 -22.90 -11.23 -7.66
C SER A 174 -24.13 -12.13 -7.56
N LYS A 175 -24.83 -12.09 -6.42
CA LYS A 175 -26.03 -12.92 -6.19
C LYS A 175 -27.10 -12.65 -7.26
N LEU A 176 -27.31 -11.38 -7.60
CA LEU A 176 -28.30 -10.93 -8.60
C LEU A 176 -27.88 -11.28 -10.03
N MET A 177 -26.65 -10.99 -10.47
CA MET A 177 -26.18 -11.38 -11.82
C MET A 177 -26.14 -12.90 -12.01
N MET A 178 -25.96 -13.66 -10.91
CA MET A 178 -26.00 -15.12 -10.97
C MET A 178 -27.42 -15.70 -11.02
N GLU A 179 -28.48 -14.93 -10.81
CA GLU A 179 -29.86 -15.44 -10.94
C GLU A 179 -30.20 -15.76 -12.41
N GLY A 180 -30.97 -16.83 -12.62
CA GLY A 180 -30.96 -17.59 -13.88
C GLY A 180 -29.72 -18.50 -14.03
N HIS A 181 -28.52 -17.92 -14.06
CA HIS A 181 -27.29 -18.57 -14.56
C HIS A 181 -26.59 -19.57 -13.61
N LYS A 182 -27.10 -19.78 -12.39
CA LYS A 182 -26.50 -20.71 -11.39
C LYS A 182 -26.32 -22.13 -11.93
N LYS A 183 -27.28 -22.61 -12.74
CA LYS A 183 -27.24 -23.95 -13.36
C LYS A 183 -26.14 -24.06 -14.41
N ASP A 184 -25.96 -23.03 -15.23
CA ASP A 184 -24.96 -23.02 -16.31
C ASP A 184 -23.55 -23.07 -15.72
N TYR A 185 -23.30 -22.26 -14.69
CA TYR A 185 -22.03 -22.23 -13.97
C TYR A 185 -21.75 -23.51 -13.18
N PHE A 186 -22.78 -24.13 -12.59
CA PHE A 186 -22.68 -25.47 -11.99
C PHE A 186 -22.22 -26.51 -13.04
N VAL A 187 -22.87 -26.56 -14.21
CA VAL A 187 -22.52 -27.49 -15.29
C VAL A 187 -21.13 -27.17 -15.88
N LEU A 188 -20.73 -25.89 -15.89
CA LEU A 188 -19.38 -25.47 -16.27
C LEU A 188 -18.34 -26.06 -15.31
N ILE A 189 -18.48 -25.88 -13.99
CA ILE A 189 -17.54 -26.46 -13.01
C ILE A 189 -17.58 -28.00 -13.01
N LEU A 190 -18.77 -28.62 -13.12
CA LEU A 190 -18.89 -30.08 -13.21
C LEU A 190 -18.10 -30.64 -14.41
N SER A 191 -18.07 -29.91 -15.54
CA SER A 191 -17.24 -30.25 -16.71
C SER A 191 -15.73 -30.01 -16.54
N PHE A 192 -15.28 -29.51 -15.38
CA PHE A 192 -13.89 -29.47 -14.94
C PHE A 192 -13.59 -30.48 -13.83
N LEU A 193 -14.60 -30.93 -13.07
CA LEU A 193 -14.43 -31.91 -11.98
C LEU A 193 -13.86 -33.24 -12.48
N GLY A 194 -14.21 -33.69 -13.70
CA GLY A 194 -13.59 -34.85 -14.34
C GLY A 194 -12.08 -34.69 -14.60
N TRP A 195 -11.58 -33.46 -14.71
CA TRP A 195 -10.14 -33.16 -14.84
C TRP A 195 -9.44 -33.04 -13.48
N PHE A 196 -10.17 -32.82 -12.38
CA PHE A 196 -9.63 -32.78 -11.01
C PHE A 196 -9.20 -34.18 -10.51
N LEU A 197 -9.77 -35.25 -11.08
CA LEU A 197 -9.34 -36.62 -10.80
C LEU A 197 -7.86 -36.86 -11.13
N VAL A 198 -7.31 -36.21 -12.16
CA VAL A 198 -5.91 -36.37 -12.59
C VAL A 198 -4.90 -35.92 -11.52
N PRO A 199 -4.92 -34.66 -11.02
CA PRO A 199 -4.06 -34.26 -9.90
C PRO A 199 -4.38 -35.04 -8.62
N ALA A 200 -5.64 -35.41 -8.35
CA ALA A 200 -5.99 -36.21 -7.18
C ALA A 200 -5.31 -37.59 -7.19
N ILE A 201 -5.25 -38.27 -8.33
CA ILE A 201 -4.54 -39.55 -8.50
C ILE A 201 -3.03 -39.38 -8.29
N PHE A 202 -2.42 -38.35 -8.87
CA PHE A 202 -0.98 -38.09 -8.66
C PHE A 202 -0.65 -37.75 -7.20
N ALA A 203 -1.52 -37.00 -6.50
CA ALA A 203 -1.35 -36.73 -5.06
C ALA A 203 -1.45 -38.00 -4.22
N ALA A 204 -2.46 -38.84 -4.46
CA ALA A 204 -2.65 -40.11 -3.74
C ALA A 204 -1.49 -41.07 -3.97
N LEU A 205 -1.02 -41.21 -5.22
CA LEU A 205 0.13 -42.05 -5.57
C LEU A 205 1.44 -41.52 -4.97
N SER A 206 1.65 -40.20 -4.96
CA SER A 206 2.82 -39.59 -4.30
C SER A 206 2.82 -39.89 -2.80
N ALA A 207 1.69 -39.70 -2.11
CA ALA A 207 1.55 -39.99 -0.69
C ALA A 207 1.77 -41.48 -0.36
N PHE A 208 1.22 -42.39 -1.18
CA PHE A 208 1.45 -43.82 -1.04
C PHE A 208 2.93 -44.20 -1.21
N LEU A 209 3.63 -43.61 -2.18
CA LEU A 209 5.06 -43.87 -2.39
C LEU A 209 5.93 -43.33 -1.24
N PHE A 210 5.60 -42.16 -0.69
CA PHE A 210 6.28 -41.64 0.50
C PHE A 210 6.04 -42.51 1.75
N ALA A 211 4.82 -43.02 1.95
CA ALA A 211 4.54 -43.97 3.04
C ALA A 211 5.40 -45.24 2.92
N ASN A 212 5.56 -45.76 1.71
CA ASN A 212 6.43 -46.90 1.38
C ASN A 212 7.93 -46.53 1.24
N GLN A 213 8.37 -45.38 1.78
CA GLN A 213 9.77 -44.90 1.76
C GLN A 213 10.40 -44.71 0.36
N GLN A 214 9.62 -44.74 -0.73
CA GLN A 214 10.11 -44.61 -2.10
C GLN A 214 10.35 -43.13 -2.48
N LEU A 215 11.28 -42.47 -1.79
CA LEU A 215 11.57 -41.03 -1.90
C LEU A 215 11.74 -40.53 -3.34
N VAL A 216 12.46 -41.28 -4.20
CA VAL A 216 12.73 -40.87 -5.59
C VAL A 216 11.45 -40.90 -6.44
N TRP A 217 10.67 -41.99 -6.39
CA TRP A 217 9.42 -42.09 -7.16
C TRP A 217 8.34 -41.17 -6.59
N GLY A 218 8.25 -41.04 -5.26
CA GLY A 218 7.35 -40.13 -4.58
C GLY A 218 7.57 -38.66 -4.98
N THR A 219 8.84 -38.20 -5.04
CA THR A 219 9.19 -36.84 -5.47
C THR A 219 8.98 -36.60 -6.98
N LEU A 220 9.30 -37.57 -7.85
CA LEU A 220 9.01 -37.46 -9.29
C LEU A 220 7.50 -37.31 -9.56
N ILE A 221 6.68 -38.10 -8.87
CA ILE A 221 5.21 -38.06 -9.01
C ILE A 221 4.61 -36.82 -8.33
N PHE A 222 5.21 -36.31 -7.25
CA PHE A 222 4.86 -35.01 -6.64
C PHE A 222 5.13 -33.84 -7.58
N LEU A 223 6.23 -33.89 -8.35
CA LEU A 223 6.54 -32.89 -9.38
C LEU A 223 5.53 -32.98 -10.54
N CYS A 224 5.14 -34.19 -10.97
CA CYS A 224 4.06 -34.38 -11.96
C CYS A 224 2.71 -33.83 -11.47
N TYR A 225 2.35 -34.05 -10.21
CA TYR A 225 1.18 -33.44 -9.56
C TYR A 225 1.19 -31.90 -9.70
N PHE A 226 2.30 -31.25 -9.32
CA PHE A 226 2.43 -29.80 -9.50
C PHE A 226 2.34 -29.35 -10.95
N LEU A 227 2.93 -30.07 -11.91
CA LEU A 227 2.80 -29.75 -13.34
C LEU A 227 1.34 -29.85 -13.83
N THR A 228 0.55 -30.81 -13.35
CA THR A 228 -0.88 -30.90 -13.72
C THR A 228 -1.69 -29.75 -13.12
N LEU A 229 -1.46 -29.37 -11.86
CA LEU A 229 -2.09 -28.18 -11.27
C LEU A 229 -1.64 -26.88 -11.95
N ALA A 230 -0.37 -26.81 -12.38
CA ALA A 230 0.19 -25.65 -13.07
C ALA A 230 -0.58 -25.34 -14.36
N ILE A 231 -1.02 -26.36 -15.10
CA ILE A 231 -1.83 -26.20 -16.31
C ILE A 231 -3.32 -26.06 -15.98
N TRP A 232 -3.83 -26.82 -15.01
CA TRP A 232 -5.26 -26.90 -14.71
C TRP A 232 -5.81 -25.63 -14.06
N ILE A 233 -5.14 -25.07 -13.05
CA ILE A 233 -5.69 -23.91 -12.30
C ILE A 233 -5.83 -22.66 -13.20
N PRO A 234 -4.82 -22.24 -13.99
CA PRO A 234 -4.97 -21.08 -14.89
C PRO A 234 -6.06 -21.28 -15.95
N TYR A 235 -6.27 -22.52 -16.42
CA TYR A 235 -7.31 -22.84 -17.40
C TYR A 235 -8.73 -22.78 -16.81
N VAL A 236 -8.92 -23.26 -15.57
CA VAL A 236 -10.19 -23.09 -14.85
C VAL A 236 -10.45 -21.61 -14.59
N ALA A 237 -9.46 -20.88 -14.03
CA ALA A 237 -9.62 -19.49 -13.65
C ALA A 237 -9.84 -18.54 -14.85
N THR A 238 -9.15 -18.74 -15.98
CA THR A 238 -9.45 -18.00 -17.23
C THR A 238 -10.82 -18.34 -17.79
N THR A 239 -11.33 -19.57 -17.63
CA THR A 239 -12.69 -19.92 -18.05
C THR A 239 -13.75 -19.28 -17.13
N GLN A 240 -13.49 -19.17 -15.83
CA GLN A 240 -14.35 -18.42 -14.90
C GLN A 240 -14.38 -16.93 -15.23
N ALA A 241 -13.23 -16.34 -15.57
CA ALA A 241 -13.15 -14.96 -16.04
C ALA A 241 -13.85 -14.74 -17.40
N ALA A 242 -13.78 -15.72 -18.32
CA ALA A 242 -14.54 -15.70 -19.58
C ALA A 242 -16.06 -15.78 -19.36
N PHE A 243 -16.51 -16.58 -18.38
CA PHE A 243 -17.92 -16.63 -17.97
C PHE A 243 -18.37 -15.31 -17.35
N TYR A 244 -17.54 -14.70 -16.48
CA TYR A 244 -17.84 -13.39 -15.89
C TYR A 244 -17.99 -12.31 -16.95
N GLU A 245 -17.05 -12.22 -17.90
CA GLU A 245 -17.11 -11.26 -19.00
C GLU A 245 -18.40 -11.44 -19.83
N ASP A 246 -18.78 -12.69 -20.14
CA ASP A 246 -20.05 -12.99 -20.84
C ASP A 246 -21.31 -12.63 -20.03
N LEU A 247 -21.20 -12.56 -18.71
CA LEU A 247 -22.29 -12.18 -17.81
C LEU A 247 -22.53 -10.66 -17.80
N ILE A 248 -21.48 -9.85 -17.94
CA ILE A 248 -21.57 -8.38 -18.02
C ILE A 248 -22.19 -7.92 -19.35
N HIS A 249 -21.89 -8.61 -20.46
CA HIS A 249 -22.40 -8.28 -21.80
C HIS A 249 -23.86 -8.71 -22.04
N GLN A 250 -24.55 -9.20 -21.01
CA GLN A 250 -26.00 -9.47 -21.03
C GLN A 250 -26.74 -8.36 -20.26
N GLU A 251 -28.05 -8.22 -20.46
CA GLU A 251 -28.83 -7.19 -19.76
C GLU A 251 -28.78 -7.42 -18.24
N LEU A 252 -28.06 -6.56 -17.51
CA LEU A 252 -28.04 -6.62 -16.05
C LEU A 252 -29.47 -6.33 -15.52
N PRO A 253 -29.96 -7.11 -14.53
CA PRO A 253 -31.28 -6.86 -13.96
C PRO A 253 -31.37 -5.45 -13.35
N LYS A 254 -32.52 -4.79 -13.54
CA LYS A 254 -32.78 -3.39 -13.15
C LYS A 254 -32.49 -3.08 -11.67
N GLU A 255 -32.54 -4.09 -10.81
CA GLU A 255 -32.14 -4.00 -9.41
C GLU A 255 -30.67 -3.60 -9.24
N ILE A 256 -29.77 -4.05 -10.12
CA ILE A 256 -28.35 -3.71 -10.04
C ILE A 256 -28.12 -2.25 -10.45
N THR A 257 -28.76 -1.76 -11.51
CA THR A 257 -28.65 -0.34 -11.88
C THR A 257 -29.20 0.56 -10.78
N GLN A 258 -30.29 0.17 -10.11
CA GLN A 258 -30.80 0.87 -8.93
C GLN A 258 -29.86 0.79 -7.71
N LEU A 259 -29.16 -0.33 -7.51
CA LEU A 259 -28.17 -0.46 -6.44
C LEU A 259 -26.93 0.41 -6.71
N GLU A 260 -26.47 0.50 -7.97
CA GLU A 260 -25.39 1.39 -8.36
C GLU A 260 -25.76 2.87 -8.22
N GLU A 261 -26.97 3.26 -8.61
CA GLU A 261 -27.50 4.61 -8.42
C GLU A 261 -27.57 5.00 -6.93
N LYS A 262 -28.13 4.11 -6.10
CA LYS A 262 -28.18 4.30 -4.63
C LYS A 262 -26.79 4.43 -4.02
N LEU A 263 -25.83 3.63 -4.47
CA LEU A 263 -24.44 3.67 -3.98
C LEU A 263 -23.72 4.94 -4.44
N ALA A 264 -23.92 5.38 -5.69
CA ALA A 264 -23.37 6.63 -6.22
C ALA A 264 -23.90 7.86 -5.45
N ASN A 265 -25.20 7.91 -5.18
CA ASN A 265 -25.83 8.97 -4.39
C ASN A 265 -25.32 8.96 -2.93
N ALA A 266 -25.28 7.79 -2.29
CA ALA A 266 -24.74 7.66 -0.92
C ALA A 266 -23.26 8.08 -0.82
N LYS A 267 -22.45 7.78 -1.83
CA LYS A 267 -21.06 8.25 -1.91
C LYS A 267 -20.98 9.77 -2.09
N LEU A 268 -21.78 10.33 -2.99
CA LEU A 268 -21.84 11.78 -3.23
C LEU A 268 -22.15 12.54 -1.93
N ASP A 269 -23.08 12.04 -1.12
CA ASP A 269 -23.46 12.68 0.14
C ASP A 269 -22.42 12.48 1.25
N ALA A 270 -21.70 11.34 1.27
CA ALA A 270 -20.54 11.15 2.13
C ALA A 270 -19.39 12.11 1.78
N ASP A 271 -19.06 12.24 0.48
CA ASP A 271 -18.00 13.14 0.01
C ASP A 271 -18.33 14.62 0.33
N LYS A 272 -19.60 15.05 0.18
CA LYS A 272 -20.08 16.36 0.65
C LYS A 272 -19.87 16.56 2.16
N ALA A 273 -20.29 15.58 2.98
CA ALA A 273 -20.18 15.67 4.43
C ALA A 273 -18.72 15.73 4.92
N VAL A 274 -17.80 15.07 4.21
CA VAL A 274 -16.35 15.17 4.46
C VAL A 274 -15.80 16.54 4.08
N SER A 275 -16.23 17.16 2.97
CA SER A 275 -15.86 18.56 2.65
C SER A 275 -16.34 19.51 3.74
N ASP A 276 -17.64 19.51 4.03
CA ASP A 276 -18.29 20.32 5.07
C ASP A 276 -17.62 20.15 6.46
N TYR A 277 -17.17 18.93 6.81
CA TYR A 277 -16.33 18.72 8.00
C TYR A 277 -14.96 19.41 7.90
N ASN A 278 -14.24 19.24 6.79
CA ASN A 278 -12.92 19.82 6.57
C ASN A 278 -12.96 21.36 6.52
N ASP A 279 -13.97 21.94 5.89
CA ASP A 279 -14.17 23.39 5.77
C ASP A 279 -14.41 24.00 7.15
N ARG A 280 -15.30 23.42 7.97
CA ARG A 280 -15.48 23.81 9.39
C ARG A 280 -14.23 23.60 10.24
N ILE A 281 -13.31 22.72 9.86
CA ILE A 281 -11.99 22.57 10.52
C ILE A 281 -11.01 23.66 10.05
N ALA A 282 -11.07 24.10 8.79
CA ALA A 282 -10.29 25.21 8.26
C ALA A 282 -10.71 26.54 8.89
N GLU A 283 -12.02 26.82 9.00
CA GLU A 283 -12.57 28.00 9.69
C GLU A 283 -12.10 28.06 11.15
N ARG A 284 -12.29 26.96 11.91
CA ARG A 284 -11.85 26.87 13.32
C ARG A 284 -10.34 26.99 13.50
N LYS A 285 -9.53 26.75 12.46
CA LYS A 285 -8.08 27.05 12.45
C LYS A 285 -7.82 28.53 12.13
N ALA A 286 -8.52 29.09 11.15
CA ALA A 286 -8.41 30.50 10.76
C ALA A 286 -8.80 31.45 11.89
N ASP A 287 -9.88 31.19 12.61
CA ASP A 287 -10.33 32.04 13.73
C ASP A 287 -9.43 31.93 14.95
N LYS A 288 -8.89 30.74 15.25
CA LYS A 288 -7.83 30.56 16.26
C LYS A 288 -6.58 31.37 15.90
N LYS A 289 -6.23 31.45 14.60
CA LYS A 289 -5.14 32.31 14.12
C LYS A 289 -5.47 33.80 14.28
N LYS A 290 -6.63 34.27 13.81
CA LYS A 290 -7.09 35.67 13.99
C LYS A 290 -7.02 36.08 15.47
N ALA A 291 -7.57 35.28 16.38
CA ALA A 291 -7.60 35.54 17.81
C ALA A 291 -6.20 35.48 18.47
N HIS A 292 -5.26 34.70 17.93
CA HIS A 292 -3.86 34.73 18.34
C HIS A 292 -3.19 36.04 17.89
N ASP A 293 -3.35 36.39 16.62
CA ASP A 293 -2.67 37.53 16.00
C ASP A 293 -3.22 38.86 16.58
N GLU A 294 -4.52 38.94 16.90
CA GLU A 294 -5.12 40.04 17.66
C GLU A 294 -4.54 40.14 19.09
N LYS A 295 -4.42 39.01 19.82
CA LYS A 295 -3.78 38.99 21.15
C LYS A 295 -2.32 39.45 21.08
N MET A 296 -1.60 39.09 20.03
CA MET A 296 -0.22 39.56 19.79
C MET A 296 -0.17 41.05 19.44
N ALA A 297 -1.08 41.55 18.59
CA ALA A 297 -1.20 42.97 18.29
C ALA A 297 -1.55 43.81 19.54
N LYS A 298 -2.46 43.32 20.40
CA LYS A 298 -2.84 43.95 21.68
C LYS A 298 -1.66 43.97 22.66
N LYS A 299 -0.89 42.88 22.77
CA LYS A 299 0.38 42.85 23.52
C LYS A 299 1.40 43.84 22.96
N LEU A 300 1.53 43.96 21.64
CA LEU A 300 2.48 44.87 20.99
C LEU A 300 2.11 46.34 21.23
N LYS A 301 0.83 46.71 21.11
CA LYS A 301 0.33 48.06 21.44
C LYS A 301 0.61 48.39 22.92
N ALA A 302 0.26 47.49 23.84
CA ALA A 302 0.53 47.68 25.28
C ALA A 302 2.03 47.76 25.61
N LYS A 303 2.92 47.10 24.83
CA LYS A 303 4.37 47.25 24.98
C LYS A 303 4.83 48.65 24.52
N LYS A 304 4.37 49.12 23.36
CA LYS A 304 4.69 50.47 22.85
C LYS A 304 4.27 51.55 23.85
N GLU A 305 3.02 51.51 24.32
CA GLU A 305 2.48 52.45 25.31
C GLU A 305 3.30 52.47 26.63
N ARG A 306 3.78 51.30 27.09
CA ARG A 306 4.67 51.19 28.26
C ARG A 306 6.08 51.73 28.01
N GLU A 307 6.59 51.65 26.78
CA GLU A 307 7.86 52.26 26.39
C GLU A 307 7.73 53.78 26.22
N GLU A 308 6.60 54.25 25.74
CA GLU A 308 6.25 55.67 25.57
C GLU A 308 6.11 56.35 26.94
N LYS A 309 5.28 55.80 27.84
CA LYS A 309 5.17 56.25 29.25
C LYS A 309 6.49 56.15 30.04
N ARG A 310 7.44 55.32 29.60
CA ARG A 310 8.82 55.30 30.13
C ARG A 310 9.67 56.43 29.55
N ARG A 311 9.56 56.75 28.26
CA ARG A 311 10.24 57.89 27.61
C ARG A 311 9.76 59.21 28.20
N GLU A 312 8.46 59.38 28.39
CA GLU A 312 7.85 60.53 29.06
C GLU A 312 8.42 60.74 30.46
N LYS A 313 8.37 59.72 31.33
CA LYS A 313 8.93 59.79 32.70
C LYS A 313 10.44 59.99 32.75
N VAL A 314 11.18 59.65 31.68
CA VAL A 314 12.61 59.96 31.56
C VAL A 314 12.84 61.40 31.08
N ALA A 315 11.98 61.93 30.20
CA ALA A 315 12.03 63.33 29.77
C ALA A 315 11.58 64.28 30.90
N GLU A 316 10.54 63.92 31.65
CA GLU A 316 10.09 64.58 32.88
C GLU A 316 11.23 64.63 33.91
N LYS A 317 11.88 63.51 34.21
CA LYS A 317 13.06 63.46 35.11
C LYS A 317 14.32 64.12 34.56
N ARG A 318 14.39 64.44 33.25
CA ARG A 318 15.42 65.30 32.68
C ARG A 318 15.09 66.77 32.94
N LYS A 319 13.87 67.21 32.63
CA LYS A 319 13.39 68.56 32.96
C LYS A 319 13.49 68.85 34.46
N GLU A 320 13.12 67.91 35.31
CA GLU A 320 13.23 68.02 36.78
C GLU A 320 14.70 68.16 37.24
N ARG A 321 15.66 67.56 36.52
CA ARG A 321 17.09 67.74 36.78
C ARG A 321 17.62 69.07 36.25
N GLU A 322 17.24 69.44 35.03
CA GLU A 322 17.57 70.72 34.40
C GLU A 322 17.04 71.90 35.24
N GLU A 323 15.83 71.78 35.81
CA GLU A 323 15.24 72.77 36.71
C GLU A 323 15.93 72.79 38.09
N LYS A 324 16.42 71.65 38.59
CA LYS A 324 17.22 71.57 39.83
C LYS A 324 18.65 72.09 39.64
N GLU A 325 19.24 71.91 38.47
CA GLU A 325 20.52 72.51 38.08
C GLU A 325 20.39 74.03 37.87
N ALA A 326 19.27 74.50 37.33
CA ALA A 326 18.92 75.92 37.26
C ALA A 326 18.69 76.55 38.65
N LYS A 327 18.12 75.80 39.61
CA LYS A 327 17.85 76.26 40.98
C LYS A 327 19.04 76.16 41.95
N ASN A 328 20.15 75.50 41.60
CA ASN A 328 21.34 75.45 42.46
C ASN A 328 22.69 75.28 41.71
N PRO A 329 23.31 76.38 41.25
CA PRO A 329 24.56 76.32 40.50
C PRO A 329 25.79 76.23 41.42
N LYS A 330 26.27 75.01 41.75
CA LYS A 330 27.70 74.61 41.90
C LYS A 330 27.88 73.23 42.55
N LYS A 331 28.52 72.29 41.84
CA LYS A 331 29.90 71.84 42.15
C LYS A 331 30.48 70.83 41.12
N LYS A 332 31.25 71.37 40.17
CA LYS A 332 32.58 70.79 39.87
C LYS A 332 33.51 71.24 41.03
N THR A 333 34.57 70.55 41.46
CA THR A 333 35.45 69.58 40.78
C THR A 333 35.92 68.44 41.72
N SER A 334 36.28 67.30 41.10
CA SER A 334 37.26 66.28 41.52
C SER A 334 37.61 66.03 43.00
N LYS A 335 37.38 64.78 43.46
CA LYS A 335 38.32 64.06 44.34
C LYS A 335 38.88 62.86 43.56
N LYS A 336 40.20 62.77 43.43
CA LYS A 336 40.94 61.67 42.76
C LYS A 336 41.97 61.12 43.75
N THR A 337 42.40 59.86 43.56
CA THR A 337 43.44 59.14 44.31
C THR A 337 42.97 58.40 45.58
N LYS A 338 43.06 57.05 45.52
CA LYS A 338 43.05 56.02 46.60
C LYS A 338 41.76 55.95 47.47
N THR A 339 41.20 54.78 47.81
CA THR A 339 41.66 53.36 47.75
C THR A 339 40.57 52.45 47.11
N ALA A 340 40.80 51.13 47.08
CA ALA A 340 39.96 50.01 46.58
C ALA A 340 38.43 50.09 46.87
N ASP A 341 37.54 49.38 46.17
CA ASP A 341 37.73 48.05 45.54
C ASP A 341 36.94 47.82 44.22
N LYS A 342 37.31 46.74 43.51
CA LYS A 342 36.65 46.05 42.39
C LYS A 342 36.28 46.85 41.14
N LYS A 343 37.17 46.75 40.14
CA LYS A 343 36.82 46.95 38.72
C LYS A 343 37.56 45.96 37.81
N SER A 344 36.80 45.27 36.96
CA SER A 344 37.19 44.71 35.65
C SER A 344 38.56 43.99 35.51
N VAL A 345 38.53 42.68 35.72
CA VAL A 345 39.30 41.65 34.99
C VAL A 345 38.23 40.55 34.70
N GLU A 346 38.18 39.81 33.59
CA GLU A 346 39.24 39.32 32.70
C GLU A 346 38.71 39.11 31.26
N SER A 347 39.60 39.04 30.27
CA SER A 347 39.23 38.61 28.91
C SER A 347 40.42 37.99 28.16
N LYS A 348 40.39 36.66 28.01
CA LYS A 348 41.46 35.80 27.46
C LYS A 348 42.71 35.72 28.36
N GLU A 349 43.54 34.66 28.30
CA GLU A 349 43.58 33.52 27.37
C GLU A 349 44.00 32.23 28.11
N THR A 350 44.31 31.14 27.37
CA THR A 350 44.85 29.83 27.83
C THR A 350 43.98 29.00 28.82
N GLU A 351 44.30 27.72 29.10
CA GLU A 351 44.54 26.61 28.17
C GLU A 351 44.23 25.25 28.87
N LYS A 352 43.77 24.25 28.10
CA LYS A 352 43.74 22.78 28.36
C LYS A 352 43.76 22.24 29.83
N ARG A 353 42.73 21.43 30.11
CA ARG A 353 42.82 19.99 30.51
C ARG A 353 43.39 19.63 31.91
N ALA A 354 42.49 19.20 32.80
CA ALA A 354 42.57 18.08 33.78
C ALA A 354 41.62 18.39 34.96
N GLU A 355 40.94 17.46 35.64
CA GLU A 355 40.59 16.04 35.42
C GLU A 355 39.46 15.65 36.41
N LYS A 356 38.81 14.48 36.24
CA LYS A 356 37.65 13.93 37.01
C LYS A 356 36.29 14.63 36.76
N VAL A 357 35.19 13.96 36.39
CA VAL A 357 34.44 12.82 37.03
C VAL A 357 33.67 13.34 38.26
N GLU A 358 32.33 13.31 38.36
CA GLU A 358 31.21 12.86 37.46
C GLU A 358 29.87 13.47 37.99
N ASP A 359 28.64 13.34 37.46
CA ASP A 359 28.01 12.60 36.34
C ASP A 359 26.73 13.36 35.84
N SER A 360 26.02 12.79 34.85
CA SER A 360 24.56 12.78 34.61
C SER A 360 23.97 13.58 33.43
N LYS A 361 23.07 12.92 32.69
CA LYS A 361 22.32 13.31 31.46
C LYS A 361 20.95 12.57 31.48
N PRO A 362 20.06 12.45 30.43
CA PRO A 362 20.00 12.93 29.02
C PRO A 362 18.69 13.73 28.70
N GLU A 363 18.30 14.19 27.48
CA GLU A 363 19.00 14.69 26.27
C GLU A 363 18.08 15.66 25.47
N VAL A 364 16.83 15.28 25.14
CA VAL A 364 15.76 16.05 24.45
C VAL A 364 16.21 17.17 23.48
N GLN A 365 17.05 16.88 22.48
CA GLN A 365 17.29 17.83 21.37
C GLN A 365 17.75 17.19 20.04
N LYS A 366 16.99 16.20 19.52
CA LYS A 366 17.25 15.58 18.20
C LYS A 366 16.08 15.52 17.21
N GLU A 367 14.86 15.89 17.60
CA GLU A 367 13.68 15.68 16.73
C GLU A 367 13.32 16.88 15.83
N SER A 368 13.74 18.10 16.16
CA SER A 368 13.37 19.32 15.42
C SER A 368 14.01 19.40 14.02
N ASN A 369 15.28 19.03 13.90
CA ASN A 369 16.09 19.29 12.69
C ASN A 369 15.85 18.31 11.54
N LYS A 370 15.03 17.27 11.72
CA LYS A 370 14.67 16.35 10.63
C LYS A 370 13.46 16.86 9.82
N LYS A 371 12.42 17.33 10.52
CA LYS A 371 11.14 17.78 9.92
C LYS A 371 11.28 19.03 9.05
N SER A 372 12.27 19.89 9.29
CA SER A 372 12.55 21.07 8.45
C SER A 372 13.09 20.72 7.05
N LEU A 373 13.94 19.69 6.94
CA LEU A 373 14.59 19.28 5.69
C LEU A 373 13.69 18.43 4.78
N GLU A 374 12.62 17.85 5.31
CA GLU A 374 11.61 17.11 4.54
C GLU A 374 10.59 18.08 3.91
N ALA A 375 10.11 19.07 4.67
CA ALA A 375 9.15 20.08 4.17
C ALA A 375 9.68 20.96 3.02
N GLU A 376 10.98 21.28 2.99
CA GLU A 376 11.59 22.08 1.92
C GLU A 376 11.71 21.31 0.58
N LYS A 377 11.67 19.97 0.61
CA LYS A 377 11.65 19.15 -0.60
C LYS A 377 10.27 19.08 -1.24
N GLU A 378 9.23 18.81 -0.45
CA GLU A 378 7.85 18.71 -0.95
C GLU A 378 7.38 20.01 -1.63
N ALA A 379 7.77 21.16 -1.06
CA ALA A 379 7.50 22.48 -1.62
C ALA A 379 8.15 22.71 -3.01
N ARG A 380 9.28 22.05 -3.32
CA ARG A 380 9.96 22.18 -4.63
C ARG A 380 9.35 21.30 -5.71
N GLU A 381 8.81 20.12 -5.39
CA GLU A 381 8.17 19.27 -6.40
C GLU A 381 6.80 19.85 -6.83
N GLN A 382 6.00 20.36 -5.90
CA GLN A 382 4.68 20.93 -6.22
C GLN A 382 4.74 22.17 -7.13
N ALA A 383 5.82 22.96 -7.04
CA ALA A 383 6.06 24.11 -7.93
C ALA A 383 6.31 23.71 -9.41
N SER A 384 6.64 22.44 -9.69
CA SER A 384 7.03 22.00 -11.04
C SER A 384 5.85 21.67 -11.98
N GLN A 385 4.64 21.47 -11.44
CA GLN A 385 3.49 20.98 -12.23
C GLN A 385 2.48 22.06 -12.65
N SER A 386 2.59 23.29 -12.14
CA SER A 386 1.63 24.37 -12.41
C SER A 386 2.10 25.37 -13.48
N SER A 387 2.31 24.91 -14.71
CA SER A 387 2.27 25.78 -15.90
C SER A 387 2.05 25.04 -17.22
N LYS A 388 0.84 25.17 -17.82
CA LYS A 388 0.58 25.21 -19.29
C LYS A 388 -0.92 25.18 -19.65
N LYS A 389 -1.47 26.33 -20.06
CA LYS A 389 -2.47 26.57 -21.15
C LYS A 389 -3.04 27.99 -21.00
N PRO A 390 -3.71 28.57 -22.02
CA PRO A 390 -3.92 28.11 -23.41
C PRO A 390 -3.29 29.05 -24.47
N GLY A 391 -3.40 28.69 -25.76
CA GLY A 391 -2.99 29.50 -26.92
C GLY A 391 -3.33 28.79 -28.24
N SER A 392 -3.61 29.53 -29.32
CA SER A 392 -4.27 29.01 -30.55
C SER A 392 -3.70 29.53 -31.87
N LYS A 393 -3.84 28.73 -32.95
CA LYS A 393 -3.51 29.03 -34.37
C LYS A 393 -1.99 29.18 -34.62
N LEU A 394 -1.39 28.66 -35.70
CA LEU A 394 -1.71 28.86 -37.11
C LEU A 394 -1.03 27.82 -38.01
N ASP A 395 -1.39 27.80 -39.30
CA ASP A 395 -0.90 26.86 -40.32
C ASP A 395 0.54 27.14 -40.82
N LYS A 396 1.24 26.08 -41.26
CA LYS A 396 1.93 26.07 -42.57
C LYS A 396 2.43 24.67 -43.00
N VAL A 397 2.08 24.33 -44.24
CA VAL A 397 2.71 23.28 -45.06
C VAL A 397 4.09 23.77 -45.53
N TYR A 398 5.11 22.90 -45.62
CA TYR A 398 6.11 22.92 -46.72
C TYR A 398 6.88 21.59 -46.83
N HIS A 399 7.47 21.36 -48.01
CA HIS A 399 8.09 20.10 -48.44
C HIS A 399 9.64 20.14 -48.47
N SER A 400 10.24 18.95 -48.54
CA SER A 400 11.47 18.58 -49.29
C SER A 400 12.87 18.65 -48.63
N THR A 401 13.52 17.47 -48.65
CA THR A 401 14.91 17.15 -49.08
C THR A 401 16.10 18.08 -48.80
N SER A 402 17.25 17.49 -48.37
CA SER A 402 18.47 17.38 -49.21
C SER A 402 19.66 16.63 -48.54
N LYS A 403 20.27 15.68 -49.27
CA LYS A 403 21.70 15.20 -49.32
C LYS A 403 22.51 15.08 -47.99
N LYS A 404 23.03 13.89 -47.59
CA LYS A 404 24.19 13.10 -48.13
C LYS A 404 25.57 13.80 -48.02
N PRO A 405 26.71 13.05 -47.90
CA PRO A 405 27.03 11.93 -46.99
C PRO A 405 28.51 12.01 -46.48
N LYS A 406 29.04 10.98 -45.79
CA LYS A 406 30.48 10.62 -45.92
C LYS A 406 30.79 9.17 -45.56
N ILE A 407 31.74 8.59 -46.29
CA ILE A 407 32.19 7.19 -46.21
C ILE A 407 33.67 7.17 -45.82
N LYS A 408 34.08 6.20 -44.98
CA LYS A 408 35.41 5.55 -45.08
C LYS A 408 35.36 4.16 -44.44
N ALA A 409 36.23 3.26 -44.89
CA ALA A 409 36.07 1.81 -44.68
C ALA A 409 37.41 1.07 -44.64
N LYS A 410 37.34 -0.22 -44.26
CA LYS A 410 38.38 -1.27 -44.36
C LYS A 410 39.68 -1.03 -43.56
N LYS A 411 39.96 -1.97 -42.65
CA LYS A 411 41.09 -2.89 -42.86
C LYS A 411 40.80 -4.28 -42.28
N LYS A 412 41.14 -5.30 -43.07
CA LYS A 412 41.00 -6.73 -42.75
C LYS A 412 42.42 -7.33 -42.82
N LYS A 413 42.87 -8.01 -41.76
CA LYS A 413 44.08 -8.84 -41.76
C LYS A 413 43.83 -10.04 -40.85
N GLY A 414 44.43 -11.19 -41.17
CA GLY A 414 44.35 -12.39 -40.36
C GLY A 414 45.49 -13.37 -40.64
N LYS A 415 45.79 -14.18 -39.63
CA LYS A 415 46.55 -15.45 -39.60
C LYS A 415 45.93 -16.21 -38.41
N LYS A 416 45.44 -17.46 -38.45
CA LYS A 416 45.76 -18.70 -39.18
C LYS A 416 46.90 -19.50 -38.51
N ARG A 417 46.58 -20.75 -38.15
CA ARG A 417 47.34 -21.76 -37.35
C ARG A 417 47.42 -21.45 -35.84
N LYS A 418 47.58 -22.47 -34.98
CA LYS A 418 47.48 -23.92 -35.27
C LYS A 418 46.04 -24.41 -35.15
#